data_AF-A0A2G8K3H1-F1
#
_entry.id   AF-A0A2G8K3H1-F1
#
_cell.length_a   1.000
_cell.length_b   1.000
_cell.length_c   1.000
_cell.angle_alpha   90.00
_cell.angle_beta   90.00
_cell.angle_gamma   90.00
#
_symmetry.space_group_name_H-M   'P 1'
#
loop_
_entity.id
_entity.type
_entity.pdbx_description
1 polymer ?
#
loop_
_entity_poly.entity_id
_entity_poly.type
_entity_poly.pdbx_seq_one_letter_code
_entity_poly.pdbx_strand_id
1 'polypeptide(L)'
;MNERNKSIDEQQQRKLRETQNLSDLCNQWVNKFENLSTISSSVLESYNHWTDAQCIPDIRAASEPLVEDIMKDFPEIESLSDITMDDLPILSIDKVHISDNVESVVDADVIRDKWFWLSGITSTGSGNIVISGRLSFDHSFITVINKQGRQISHNKIDEGKRIRLPFRHCAALSRDKIASVCESNQLGVYDIRDGSFTQNNITSLFDDFETVDGKYATCITTDPISGNIIVGTSRKIGLLFTFDEDLNFIRALKLPEVIKWSRDILYHEGVLLICDTESRCAYAVTIDISKTEVELLYELPKPDIDGLTWYPWSICKDRAGFVYILWSEEQGSTTKRIITQYSQDGQQLLTTKRTEDRVRCMTTLMTKEGEKLLVATSWSGKMFCYGLVSISQCFLV
;
A
#
# COMPACT_ATOMS: atom_id res chain seq x y z
N MET A 1 -59.90 57.35 9.05
CA MET A 1 -58.92 56.54 9.79
C MET A 1 -58.95 55.04 9.40
N ASN A 2 -59.56 54.66 8.26
CA ASN A 2 -59.84 53.24 7.93
C ASN A 2 -59.03 52.67 6.74
N GLU A 3 -58.61 53.50 5.77
CA GLU A 3 -57.88 53.03 4.58
C GLU A 3 -56.38 52.86 4.83
N ARG A 4 -55.79 53.70 5.68
CA ARG A 4 -54.35 53.66 6.00
C ARG A 4 -53.98 52.42 6.81
N ASN A 5 -54.85 51.99 7.74
CA ASN A 5 -54.63 50.76 8.52
C ASN A 5 -54.83 49.51 7.66
N LYS A 6 -55.80 49.51 6.73
CA LYS A 6 -56.02 48.41 5.79
C LYS A 6 -54.83 48.22 4.83
N SER A 7 -54.26 49.32 4.34
CA SER A 7 -53.05 49.30 3.49
C SER A 7 -51.81 48.78 4.22
N ILE A 8 -51.67 49.06 5.53
CA ILE A 8 -50.55 48.59 6.34
C ILE A 8 -50.69 47.08 6.62
N ASP A 9 -51.89 46.61 6.94
CA ASP A 9 -52.17 45.18 7.16
C ASP A 9 -51.96 44.34 5.89
N GLU A 10 -52.39 44.84 4.72
CA GLU A 10 -52.16 44.16 3.43
C GLU A 10 -50.65 44.10 3.08
N GLN A 11 -49.89 45.15 3.39
CA GLN A 11 -48.45 45.19 3.16
C GLN A 11 -47.68 44.28 4.14
N GLN A 12 -48.11 44.21 5.40
CA GLN A 12 -47.56 43.27 6.37
C GLN A 12 -47.85 41.82 6.02
N GLN A 13 -49.08 41.50 5.58
CA GLN A 13 -49.41 40.15 5.12
C GLN A 13 -48.63 39.73 3.87
N ARG A 14 -48.36 40.66 2.94
CA ARG A 14 -47.49 40.39 1.78
C ARG A 14 -46.07 40.06 2.20
N LYS A 15 -45.46 40.89 3.07
CA LYS A 15 -44.11 40.63 3.58
C LYS A 15 -44.03 39.31 4.35
N LEU A 16 -45.06 38.97 5.12
CA LEU A 16 -45.10 37.71 5.86
C LEU A 16 -45.08 36.50 4.89
N ARG A 17 -45.91 36.54 3.84
CA ARG A 17 -45.93 35.49 2.80
C ARG A 17 -44.62 35.40 2.03
N GLU A 18 -44.01 36.54 1.69
CA GLU A 18 -42.70 36.55 1.02
C GLU A 18 -41.60 35.94 1.91
N THR A 19 -41.62 36.25 3.21
CA THR A 19 -40.65 35.70 4.17
C THR A 19 -40.87 34.20 4.38
N GLN A 20 -42.12 33.74 4.43
CA GLN A 20 -42.44 32.31 4.50
C GLN A 20 -42.04 31.55 3.24
N ASN A 21 -42.31 32.11 2.05
CA ASN A 21 -41.86 31.51 0.79
C ASN A 21 -40.33 31.41 0.73
N LEU A 22 -39.60 32.44 1.19
CA LEU A 22 -38.13 32.42 1.29
C LEU A 22 -37.65 31.37 2.29
N SER A 23 -38.31 31.24 3.44
CA SER A 23 -37.98 30.22 4.44
C SER A 23 -38.21 28.81 3.91
N ASP A 24 -39.32 28.58 3.20
CA ASP A 24 -39.65 27.28 2.62
C ASP A 24 -38.68 26.91 1.50
N LEU A 25 -38.27 27.90 0.69
CA LEU A 25 -37.23 27.73 -0.32
C LEU A 25 -35.89 27.35 0.35
N CYS A 26 -35.44 28.11 1.35
CA CYS A 26 -34.21 27.79 2.09
C CYS A 26 -34.24 26.38 2.70
N ASN A 27 -35.36 25.97 3.29
CA ASN A 27 -35.51 24.62 3.85
C ASN A 27 -35.47 23.53 2.77
N GLN A 28 -36.04 23.77 1.59
CA GLN A 28 -35.90 22.86 0.45
C GLN A 28 -34.44 22.71 0.02
N TRP A 29 -33.68 23.80 -0.06
CA TRP A 29 -32.26 23.76 -0.42
C TRP A 29 -31.42 23.01 0.62
N VAL A 30 -31.63 23.29 1.91
CA VAL A 30 -30.92 22.59 3.01
C VAL A 30 -31.17 21.09 2.94
N ASN A 31 -32.42 20.65 2.78
CA ASN A 31 -32.75 19.23 2.70
C ASN A 31 -32.11 18.55 1.48
N LYS A 32 -32.03 19.24 0.34
CA LYS A 32 -31.35 18.71 -0.87
C LYS A 32 -29.86 18.53 -0.63
N PHE A 33 -29.20 19.50 0.00
CA PHE A 33 -27.77 19.41 0.35
C PHE A 33 -27.48 18.35 1.40
N GLU A 34 -28.32 18.20 2.43
CA GLU A 34 -28.18 17.16 3.43
C GLU A 34 -28.33 15.76 2.83
N ASN A 35 -29.28 15.56 1.90
CA ASN A 35 -29.42 14.29 1.18
C ASN A 35 -28.19 13.96 0.34
N LEU A 36 -27.68 14.93 -0.42
CA LEU A 36 -26.48 14.73 -1.23
C LEU A 36 -25.26 14.41 -0.34
N SER A 37 -25.08 15.18 0.73
CA SER A 37 -24.01 14.94 1.71
C SER A 37 -24.12 13.56 2.34
N THR A 38 -25.32 13.14 2.74
CA THR A 38 -25.53 11.83 3.37
C THR A 38 -25.19 10.69 2.43
N ILE A 39 -25.62 10.77 1.17
CA ILE A 39 -25.34 9.73 0.17
C ILE A 39 -23.85 9.73 -0.20
N SER A 40 -23.24 10.90 -0.39
CA SER A 40 -21.80 11.00 -0.67
C SER A 40 -20.94 10.50 0.50
N SER A 41 -21.29 10.84 1.75
CA SER A 41 -20.63 10.30 2.94
C SER A 41 -20.77 8.78 3.03
N SER A 42 -21.97 8.24 2.76
CA SER A 42 -22.18 6.79 2.74
C SER A 42 -21.33 6.06 1.70
N VAL A 43 -21.06 6.69 0.55
CA VAL A 43 -20.16 6.14 -0.50
C VAL A 43 -18.69 6.31 -0.13
N LEU A 44 -18.32 7.40 0.53
CA LEU A 44 -16.94 7.64 0.98
C LEU A 44 -16.55 6.74 2.17
N GLU A 45 -17.51 6.35 3.00
CA GLU A 45 -17.30 5.48 4.16
C GLU A 45 -17.27 3.97 3.82
N SER A 46 -17.63 3.57 2.59
CA SER A 46 -17.90 2.16 2.25
C SER A 46 -16.75 1.35 1.63
N TYR A 47 -15.53 1.89 1.55
CA TYR A 47 -14.29 1.16 1.16
C TYR A 47 -14.44 0.20 -0.06
N ASN A 48 -14.93 0.71 -1.19
CA ASN A 48 -14.87 0.04 -2.50
C ASN A 48 -15.63 -1.30 -2.64
N HIS A 49 -16.77 -1.49 -1.97
CA HIS A 49 -17.66 -2.58 -2.34
C HIS A 49 -18.35 -2.26 -3.69
N TRP A 50 -18.15 -3.09 -4.72
CA TRP A 50 -18.67 -2.86 -6.08
C TRP A 50 -20.21 -2.71 -6.15
N THR A 51 -20.93 -3.11 -5.10
CA THR A 51 -22.37 -2.85 -4.92
C THR A 51 -22.71 -1.36 -4.89
N ASP A 52 -21.75 -0.48 -4.59
CA ASP A 52 -21.99 0.96 -4.42
C ASP A 52 -22.03 1.70 -5.77
N ALA A 53 -21.51 1.08 -6.85
CA ALA A 53 -21.77 1.54 -8.21
C ALA A 53 -23.28 1.52 -8.55
N GLN A 54 -24.08 0.74 -7.82
CA GLN A 54 -25.54 0.73 -7.94
C GLN A 54 -26.21 1.96 -7.32
N CYS A 55 -25.49 2.74 -6.51
CA CYS A 55 -25.99 4.01 -5.95
C CYS A 55 -25.74 5.20 -6.88
N ILE A 56 -24.95 5.04 -7.95
CA ILE A 56 -24.70 6.12 -8.95
C ILE A 56 -26.01 6.62 -9.59
N PRO A 57 -26.96 5.75 -10.01
CA PRO A 57 -28.27 6.20 -10.45
C PRO A 57 -29.04 6.99 -9.39
N ASP A 58 -28.97 6.60 -8.11
CA ASP A 58 -29.68 7.27 -7.02
C ASP A 58 -29.03 8.62 -6.66
N ILE A 59 -27.70 8.72 -6.69
CA ILE A 59 -26.96 9.99 -6.57
C ILE A 59 -27.33 10.92 -7.70
N ARG A 60 -27.36 10.41 -8.94
CA ARG A 60 -27.77 11.17 -10.11
C ARG A 60 -29.20 11.69 -9.93
N ALA A 61 -30.14 10.82 -9.58
CA ALA A 61 -31.54 11.17 -9.35
C ALA A 61 -31.73 12.18 -8.20
N ALA A 62 -30.92 12.08 -7.13
CA ALA A 62 -30.94 13.05 -6.02
C ALA A 62 -30.34 14.41 -6.42
N SER A 63 -29.37 14.42 -7.34
CA SER A 63 -28.71 15.64 -7.84
C SER A 63 -29.50 16.36 -8.95
N GLU A 64 -30.31 15.65 -9.71
CA GLU A 64 -31.06 16.18 -10.87
C GLU A 64 -31.95 17.39 -10.53
N PRO A 65 -32.73 17.38 -9.42
CA PRO A 65 -33.54 18.54 -9.02
C PRO A 65 -32.71 19.73 -8.52
N LEU A 66 -31.44 19.52 -8.15
CA LEU A 66 -30.53 20.59 -7.78
C LEU A 66 -29.94 21.23 -9.04
N VAL A 67 -29.58 20.40 -10.03
CA VAL A 67 -29.10 20.85 -11.33
C VAL A 67 -30.16 21.63 -12.07
N GLU A 68 -31.41 21.15 -12.13
CA GLU A 68 -32.52 21.85 -12.78
C GLU A 68 -32.80 23.23 -12.17
N ASP A 69 -32.80 23.33 -10.83
CA ASP A 69 -33.02 24.60 -10.14
C ASP A 69 -31.87 25.59 -10.39
N ILE A 70 -30.61 25.12 -10.38
CA ILE A 70 -29.43 25.94 -10.70
C ILE A 70 -29.48 26.42 -12.16
N MET A 71 -29.83 25.55 -13.12
CA MET A 71 -29.95 25.92 -14.53
C MET A 71 -31.09 26.91 -14.78
N LYS A 72 -32.18 26.83 -14.00
CA LYS A 72 -33.32 27.74 -14.09
C LYS A 72 -33.01 29.11 -13.50
N ASP A 73 -32.36 29.16 -12.35
CA ASP A 73 -32.04 30.41 -11.65
C ASP A 73 -30.80 31.11 -12.24
N PHE A 74 -29.93 30.35 -12.91
CA PHE A 74 -28.71 30.83 -13.56
C PHE A 74 -28.54 30.20 -14.95
N PRO A 75 -29.35 30.58 -15.95
CA PRO A 75 -29.29 30.01 -17.31
C PRO A 75 -27.94 30.26 -18.02
N GLU A 76 -27.14 31.21 -17.52
CA GLU A 76 -25.77 31.47 -17.97
C GLU A 76 -24.80 30.32 -17.64
N ILE A 77 -25.14 29.44 -16.69
CA ILE A 77 -24.34 28.24 -16.36
C ILE A 77 -24.39 27.21 -17.50
N GLU A 78 -25.44 27.19 -18.30
CA GLU A 78 -25.50 26.37 -19.53
C GLU A 78 -24.44 26.83 -20.54
N SER A 79 -24.08 28.12 -20.54
CA SER A 79 -22.95 28.67 -21.31
C SER A 79 -21.57 28.34 -20.71
N LEU A 80 -21.52 27.79 -19.49
CA LEU A 80 -20.32 27.24 -18.85
C LEU A 80 -20.27 25.71 -18.92
N SER A 81 -21.35 25.06 -19.41
CA SER A 81 -21.43 23.61 -19.62
C SER A 81 -20.69 23.12 -20.86
N ASP A 82 -19.79 23.94 -21.42
CA ASP A 82 -18.68 23.50 -22.28
C ASP A 82 -17.62 22.75 -21.44
N ILE A 83 -18.07 21.88 -20.53
CA ILE A 83 -17.21 20.85 -19.95
C ILE A 83 -17.55 19.57 -20.71
N THR A 84 -16.92 19.40 -21.87
CA THR A 84 -16.87 18.08 -22.51
C THR A 84 -16.12 17.12 -21.58
N MET A 85 -16.27 15.81 -21.76
CA MET A 85 -15.44 14.82 -21.02
C MET A 85 -13.93 15.09 -21.17
N ASP A 86 -13.52 15.86 -22.19
CA ASP A 86 -12.16 16.32 -22.43
C ASP A 86 -11.74 17.51 -21.55
N ASP A 87 -12.70 18.24 -20.96
CA ASP A 87 -12.52 19.42 -20.08
C ASP A 87 -12.62 19.08 -18.58
N LEU A 88 -13.10 17.88 -18.23
CA LEU A 88 -12.76 17.31 -16.93
C LEU A 88 -11.23 17.27 -16.90
N PRO A 89 -10.55 17.85 -15.89
CA PRO A 89 -9.12 17.66 -15.79
C PRO A 89 -8.93 16.14 -15.82
N ILE A 90 -8.27 15.64 -16.88
CA ILE A 90 -7.78 14.27 -16.93
C ILE A 90 -7.21 14.10 -15.54
N LEU A 91 -7.82 13.23 -14.73
CA LEU A 91 -7.44 13.06 -13.35
C LEU A 91 -5.96 12.74 -13.47
N SER A 92 -5.14 13.74 -13.19
CA SER A 92 -3.71 13.69 -13.43
C SER A 92 -3.25 12.88 -12.26
N ILE A 93 -3.49 11.57 -12.35
CA ILE A 93 -2.76 10.56 -11.62
C ILE A 93 -1.34 10.93 -11.97
N ASP A 94 -0.67 11.65 -11.07
CA ASP A 94 0.70 12.10 -11.25
C ASP A 94 1.46 10.93 -11.82
N LYS A 95 1.82 10.98 -13.10
CA LYS A 95 2.45 9.84 -13.75
C LYS A 95 3.88 9.83 -13.24
N VAL A 96 4.07 9.22 -12.08
CA VAL A 96 5.38 8.82 -11.62
C VAL A 96 5.85 7.74 -12.59
N HIS A 97 7.02 7.92 -13.19
CA HIS A 97 7.61 6.92 -14.08
C HIS A 97 8.95 6.44 -13.50
N ILE A 98 9.18 5.14 -13.58
CA ILE A 98 10.47 4.52 -13.22
C ILE A 98 11.48 4.82 -14.32
N SER A 99 12.60 5.50 -14.02
CA SER A 99 13.59 5.86 -15.03
C SER A 99 14.01 4.67 -15.92
N ASP A 100 14.19 4.90 -17.22
CA ASP A 100 14.59 3.84 -18.16
C ASP A 100 15.97 3.27 -17.85
N ASN A 101 16.89 4.13 -17.43
CA ASN A 101 18.23 3.73 -17.06
C ASN A 101 18.37 3.59 -15.55
N VAL A 102 19.23 2.67 -15.13
CA VAL A 102 19.77 2.63 -13.77
C VAL A 102 20.58 3.91 -13.55
N GLU A 103 20.19 4.72 -12.57
CA GLU A 103 20.89 5.96 -12.26
C GLU A 103 22.18 5.70 -11.50
N SER A 104 22.15 4.74 -10.58
CA SER A 104 23.32 4.31 -9.82
C SER A 104 23.20 2.87 -9.33
N VAL A 105 24.34 2.22 -9.11
CA VAL A 105 24.41 0.92 -8.44
C VAL A 105 25.10 1.12 -7.10
N VAL A 106 24.45 0.68 -6.04
CA VAL A 106 25.00 0.63 -4.69
C VAL A 106 25.45 -0.80 -4.43
N ASP A 107 26.73 -0.98 -4.13
CA ASP A 107 27.27 -2.27 -3.71
C ASP A 107 27.35 -2.31 -2.17
N ALA A 108 26.91 -3.40 -1.57
CA ALA A 108 27.10 -3.62 -0.14
C ALA A 108 28.53 -4.12 0.06
N ASP A 109 29.47 -3.17 0.13
CA ASP A 109 30.94 -3.35 0.05
C ASP A 109 31.56 -4.43 0.98
N VAL A 110 30.78 -5.04 1.90
CA VAL A 110 31.32 -5.74 3.07
C VAL A 110 30.80 -7.18 3.25
N ILE A 111 29.72 -7.62 2.59
CA ILE A 111 29.16 -8.96 2.87
C ILE A 111 29.60 -9.99 1.82
N ARG A 112 30.76 -10.61 2.06
CA ARG A 112 31.36 -11.63 1.17
C ARG A 112 31.31 -13.04 1.76
N ASP A 113 30.15 -13.43 2.27
CA ASP A 113 29.94 -14.80 2.75
C ASP A 113 29.44 -15.73 1.63
N LYS A 114 29.98 -16.95 1.57
CA LYS A 114 29.61 -17.95 0.54
C LYS A 114 28.11 -18.30 0.54
N TRP A 115 27.47 -18.15 1.69
CA TRP A 115 26.05 -18.44 1.90
C TRP A 115 25.22 -17.17 2.08
N PHE A 116 25.79 -16.02 1.72
CA PHE A 116 25.07 -14.75 1.72
C PHE A 116 23.84 -14.85 0.81
N TRP A 117 22.71 -14.51 1.39
CA TRP A 117 21.45 -14.42 0.67
C TRP A 117 20.59 -13.32 1.27
N LEU A 118 20.38 -12.25 0.51
CA LEU A 118 19.46 -11.17 0.85
C LEU A 118 18.01 -11.62 0.67
N SER A 119 17.20 -11.43 1.72
CA SER A 119 15.78 -11.79 1.77
C SER A 119 14.85 -10.61 2.08
N GLY A 120 15.38 -9.52 2.65
CA GLY A 120 14.63 -8.31 2.93
C GLY A 120 15.47 -7.07 2.69
N ILE A 121 14.81 -6.00 2.28
CA ILE A 121 15.38 -4.65 2.16
C ILE A 121 14.33 -3.63 2.58
N THR A 122 14.74 -2.62 3.33
CA THR A 122 13.90 -1.47 3.65
C THR A 122 14.76 -0.22 3.77
N SER A 123 14.14 0.95 3.74
CA SER A 123 14.82 2.21 4.02
C SER A 123 14.28 2.84 5.30
N THR A 124 15.15 3.58 5.96
CA THR A 124 14.82 4.28 7.20
C THR A 124 14.46 5.74 6.89
N GLY A 125 13.72 6.37 7.79
CA GLY A 125 13.42 7.81 7.69
C GLY A 125 14.68 8.69 7.70
N SER A 126 15.82 8.18 8.18
CA SER A 126 17.13 8.84 8.17
C SER A 126 17.90 8.69 6.84
N GLY A 127 17.37 7.94 5.86
CA GLY A 127 17.99 7.73 4.55
C GLY A 127 19.09 6.65 4.55
N ASN A 128 19.13 5.80 5.58
CA ASN A 128 19.92 4.57 5.56
C ASN A 128 19.12 3.41 4.95
N ILE A 129 19.84 2.49 4.33
CA ILE A 129 19.29 1.26 3.77
C ILE A 129 19.56 0.14 4.78
N VAL A 130 18.56 -0.67 5.05
CA VAL A 130 18.67 -1.85 5.89
C VAL A 130 18.41 -3.08 5.04
N ILE A 131 19.34 -4.02 5.08
CA ILE A 131 19.23 -5.31 4.40
C ILE A 131 19.25 -6.43 5.44
N SER A 132 18.47 -7.47 5.17
CA SER A 132 18.41 -8.66 6.02
C SER A 132 18.39 -9.92 5.18
N GLY A 133 18.80 -11.03 5.81
CA GLY A 133 18.77 -12.31 5.13
C GLY A 133 19.55 -13.38 5.87
N ARG A 134 20.14 -14.29 5.10
CA ARG A 134 20.91 -15.42 5.58
C ARG A 134 22.41 -15.21 5.34
N LEU A 135 23.23 -15.55 6.33
CA LEU A 135 24.70 -15.61 6.20
C LEU A 135 25.24 -17.04 6.12
N SER A 136 24.57 -17.99 6.76
CA SER A 136 24.98 -19.40 6.78
C SER A 136 23.79 -20.31 7.16
N PHE A 137 24.01 -21.60 7.42
CA PHE A 137 22.93 -22.50 7.84
C PHE A 137 22.31 -22.15 9.19
N ASP A 138 23.07 -21.57 10.11
CA ASP A 138 22.62 -21.32 11.49
C ASP A 138 22.55 -19.83 11.84
N HIS A 139 22.78 -18.96 10.85
CA HIS A 139 22.89 -17.52 11.09
C HIS A 139 22.14 -16.71 10.05
N SER A 140 21.30 -15.80 10.54
CA SER A 140 20.75 -14.69 9.77
C SER A 140 21.53 -13.40 10.03
N PHE A 141 21.16 -12.33 9.34
CA PHE A 141 21.74 -11.01 9.56
C PHE A 141 20.76 -9.88 9.39
N ILE A 142 21.13 -8.75 9.99
CA ILE A 142 20.64 -7.41 9.69
C ILE A 142 21.88 -6.52 9.48
N THR A 143 21.92 -5.76 8.39
CA THR A 143 23.02 -4.82 8.10
C THR A 143 22.43 -3.47 7.74
N VAL A 144 22.98 -2.42 8.34
CA VAL A 144 22.67 -1.03 7.99
C VAL A 144 23.81 -0.50 7.12
N ILE A 145 23.45 0.05 5.97
CA ILE A 145 24.39 0.70 5.06
C ILE A 145 23.88 2.11 4.75
N ASN A 146 24.80 3.02 4.48
CA ASN A 146 24.41 4.34 4.00
C ASN A 146 24.05 4.30 2.50
N LYS A 147 23.54 5.40 1.97
CA LYS A 147 23.20 5.56 0.55
C LYS A 147 24.37 5.40 -0.44
N GLN A 148 25.61 5.39 0.04
CA GLN A 148 26.80 5.09 -0.77
C GLN A 148 27.21 3.62 -0.72
N GLY A 149 26.47 2.75 -0.01
CA GLY A 149 26.79 1.34 0.13
C GLY A 149 27.78 1.03 1.25
N ARG A 150 28.25 2.04 1.98
CA ARG A 150 29.18 1.81 3.10
C ARG A 150 28.43 1.24 4.28
N GLN A 151 28.95 0.14 4.81
CA GLN A 151 28.44 -0.48 6.02
C GLN A 151 28.58 0.48 7.22
N ILE A 152 27.45 0.68 7.92
CA ILE A 152 27.38 1.38 9.21
C ILE A 152 27.41 0.35 10.34
N SER A 153 26.58 -0.70 10.25
CA SER A 153 26.53 -1.78 11.22
C SER A 153 26.22 -3.11 10.54
N HIS A 154 26.69 -4.20 11.14
CA HIS A 154 26.41 -5.56 10.70
C HIS A 154 26.20 -6.45 11.92
N ASN A 155 24.99 -6.95 12.07
CA ASN A 155 24.62 -7.83 13.17
C ASN A 155 24.33 -9.21 12.62
N LYS A 156 25.19 -10.15 13.01
CA LYS A 156 24.98 -11.58 12.83
C LYS A 156 24.11 -12.09 13.98
N ILE A 157 23.06 -12.83 13.65
CA ILE A 157 22.08 -13.33 14.62
C ILE A 157 22.12 -14.85 14.62
N ASP A 158 22.36 -15.43 15.81
CA ASP A 158 22.43 -16.88 16.02
C ASP A 158 21.02 -17.46 16.14
N GLU A 159 20.72 -18.44 15.31
CA GLU A 159 19.37 -19.02 15.22
C GLU A 159 19.27 -20.32 16.03
N GLY A 160 20.40 -20.84 16.49
CA GLY A 160 20.52 -22.16 17.08
C GLY A 160 20.34 -23.28 16.05
N LYS A 161 20.45 -24.53 16.48
CA LYS A 161 20.24 -25.70 15.59
C LYS A 161 18.77 -25.79 15.23
N ARG A 162 18.38 -25.39 14.01
CA ARG A 162 17.01 -25.46 13.52
C ARG A 162 16.91 -26.27 12.24
N ILE A 163 15.70 -26.78 11.98
CA ILE A 163 15.38 -27.58 10.79
C ILE A 163 15.31 -26.70 9.53
N ARG A 164 15.07 -25.39 9.70
CA ARG A 164 14.85 -24.41 8.62
C ARG A 164 16.03 -23.47 8.44
N LEU A 165 16.21 -23.02 7.20
CA LEU A 165 17.20 -22.01 6.85
C LEU A 165 16.77 -20.64 7.40
N PRO A 166 17.71 -19.85 7.94
CA PRO A 166 17.37 -18.63 8.65
C PRO A 166 17.28 -17.43 7.70
N PHE A 167 16.28 -17.45 6.82
CA PHE A 167 15.98 -16.31 5.97
C PHE A 167 15.25 -15.25 6.79
N ARG A 168 15.90 -14.09 6.96
CA ARG A 168 15.38 -12.96 7.72
C ARG A 168 14.86 -11.86 6.80
N HIS A 169 13.64 -11.43 7.07
CA HIS A 169 12.95 -10.32 6.41
C HIS A 169 12.91 -9.11 7.35
N CYS A 170 12.73 -7.92 6.78
CA CYS A 170 12.67 -6.67 7.54
C CYS A 170 11.70 -5.68 6.92
N ALA A 171 11.15 -4.83 7.78
CA ALA A 171 10.29 -3.69 7.43
C ALA A 171 10.59 -2.52 8.38
N ALA A 172 10.52 -1.29 7.87
CA ALA A 172 10.69 -0.09 8.69
C ALA A 172 9.53 0.04 9.68
N LEU A 173 9.82 0.07 10.98
CA LEU A 173 8.79 0.22 12.03
C LEU A 173 8.60 1.69 12.38
N SER A 174 9.71 2.40 12.56
CA SER A 174 9.73 3.84 12.78
C SER A 174 10.97 4.43 12.11
N ARG A 175 11.27 5.70 12.38
CA ARG A 175 12.44 6.38 11.81
C ARG A 175 13.75 5.60 12.03
N ASP A 176 13.91 5.04 13.22
CA ASP A 176 15.16 4.40 13.68
C ASP A 176 14.97 2.95 14.16
N LYS A 177 13.74 2.40 14.09
CA LYS A 177 13.47 1.00 14.43
C LYS A 177 13.09 0.20 13.20
N ILE A 178 13.57 -1.03 13.14
CA ILE A 178 13.30 -2.01 12.09
C ILE A 178 12.63 -3.22 12.71
N ALA A 179 11.43 -3.57 12.24
CA ALA A 179 10.83 -4.84 12.56
C ALA A 179 11.44 -5.93 11.67
N SER A 180 11.65 -7.11 12.23
CA SER A 180 12.29 -8.23 11.55
C SER A 180 11.66 -9.55 11.92
N VAL A 181 11.50 -10.44 10.94
CA VAL A 181 11.09 -11.82 11.19
C VAL A 181 11.97 -12.80 10.42
N CYS A 182 12.26 -13.94 11.01
CA CYS A 182 13.02 -15.02 10.40
C CYS A 182 12.11 -16.23 10.12
N GLU A 183 12.35 -16.98 9.05
CA GLU A 183 11.70 -18.27 8.78
C GLU A 183 11.91 -19.31 9.89
N SER A 184 12.80 -19.03 10.83
CA SER A 184 12.94 -19.78 12.07
C SER A 184 11.82 -19.49 13.09
N ASN A 185 10.93 -18.52 12.88
CA ASN A 185 9.96 -17.98 13.84
C ASN A 185 10.56 -17.08 14.93
N GLN A 186 11.68 -16.43 14.64
CA GLN A 186 12.19 -15.35 15.47
C GLN A 186 11.69 -14.00 14.95
N LEU A 187 10.83 -13.34 15.74
CA LEU A 187 10.40 -11.97 15.53
C LEU A 187 11.30 -11.04 16.35
N GLY A 188 11.62 -9.85 15.86
CA GLY A 188 12.41 -8.89 16.62
C GLY A 188 12.30 -7.46 16.12
N VAL A 189 12.78 -6.55 16.97
CA VAL A 189 12.92 -5.12 16.69
C VAL A 189 14.39 -4.75 16.85
N TYR A 190 14.94 -4.13 15.81
CA TYR A 190 16.32 -3.67 15.73
C TYR A 190 16.35 -2.14 15.78
N ASP A 191 17.15 -1.56 16.67
CA ASP A 191 17.40 -0.12 16.72
C ASP A 191 18.69 0.21 15.95
N ILE A 192 18.57 1.05 14.92
CA ILE A 192 19.73 1.37 14.06
C ILE A 192 20.76 2.29 14.74
N ARG A 193 20.40 2.95 15.84
CA ARG A 193 21.25 3.97 16.48
C ARG A 193 22.37 3.34 17.29
N ASP A 194 22.04 2.29 18.03
CA ASP A 194 22.98 1.57 18.90
C ASP A 194 23.20 0.12 18.46
N GLY A 195 22.43 -0.38 17.50
CA GLY A 195 22.51 -1.74 17.02
C GLY A 195 21.92 -2.77 18.00
N SER A 196 21.11 -2.33 18.96
CA SER A 196 20.40 -3.22 19.87
C SER A 196 19.33 -4.03 19.14
N PHE A 197 19.11 -5.26 19.59
CA PHE A 197 18.15 -6.17 18.99
C PHE A 197 17.37 -6.93 20.06
N THR A 198 16.07 -6.62 20.16
CA THR A 198 15.12 -7.34 21.02
C THR A 198 14.40 -8.36 20.16
N GLN A 199 14.26 -9.60 20.65
CA GLN A 199 13.62 -10.67 19.90
C GLN A 199 12.72 -11.54 20.76
N ASN A 200 11.69 -12.11 20.13
CA ASN A 200 10.75 -13.05 20.70
C ASN A 200 10.62 -14.27 19.78
N ASN A 201 10.46 -15.46 20.36
CA ASN A 201 10.23 -16.69 19.61
C ASN A 201 8.72 -16.94 19.51
N ILE A 202 8.19 -16.86 18.29
CA ILE A 202 6.76 -16.98 18.03
C ILE A 202 6.33 -18.39 17.64
N THR A 203 7.22 -19.40 17.75
CA THR A 203 6.91 -20.80 17.41
C THR A 203 5.65 -21.32 18.11
N SER A 204 5.38 -20.92 19.35
CA SER A 204 4.21 -21.40 20.10
C SER A 204 2.88 -20.99 19.46
N LEU A 205 2.85 -19.90 18.68
CA LEU A 205 1.64 -19.48 17.95
C LEU A 205 1.31 -20.41 16.78
N PHE A 206 2.21 -21.34 16.47
CA PHE A 206 2.04 -22.32 15.41
C PHE A 206 1.67 -23.71 15.95
N ASP A 207 1.61 -23.93 17.27
CA ASP A 207 1.55 -25.29 17.84
C ASP A 207 0.21 -26.01 17.59
N ASP A 208 -0.89 -25.29 17.36
CA ASP A 208 -2.24 -25.86 17.12
C ASP A 208 -2.44 -26.55 15.76
N PHE A 209 -1.42 -26.60 14.89
CA PHE A 209 -1.53 -27.16 13.53
C PHE A 209 -0.82 -28.53 13.44
N GLU A 210 -1.43 -29.57 12.86
CA GLU A 210 -0.90 -30.95 13.01
C GLU A 210 0.39 -31.27 12.22
N THR A 211 0.94 -30.38 11.38
CA THR A 211 2.15 -30.68 10.57
C THR A 211 3.30 -29.69 10.81
N VAL A 212 4.40 -30.16 11.43
CA VAL A 212 5.61 -29.36 11.76
C VAL A 212 6.32 -28.83 10.50
N ASP A 213 6.29 -29.60 9.40
CA ASP A 213 6.90 -29.21 8.14
C ASP A 213 5.99 -28.25 7.35
N GLY A 214 6.21 -26.96 7.58
CA GLY A 214 5.56 -25.91 6.83
C GLY A 214 4.93 -24.82 7.68
N LYS A 215 5.34 -24.67 8.95
CA LYS A 215 4.86 -23.59 9.83
C LYS A 215 5.94 -22.58 10.16
N TYR A 216 5.97 -21.51 9.38
CA TYR A 216 6.94 -20.45 9.62
C TYR A 216 6.45 -19.09 9.13
N ALA A 217 7.01 -18.05 9.71
CA ALA A 217 6.87 -16.69 9.18
C ALA A 217 7.61 -16.55 7.85
N THR A 218 6.99 -15.90 6.86
CA THR A 218 7.52 -15.77 5.49
C THR A 218 7.79 -14.34 5.07
N CYS A 219 7.08 -13.38 5.66
CA CYS A 219 7.17 -11.98 5.32
C CYS A 219 6.69 -11.10 6.47
N ILE A 220 7.00 -9.81 6.37
CA ILE A 220 6.71 -8.83 7.41
C ILE A 220 6.42 -7.47 6.78
N THR A 221 5.46 -6.76 7.36
CA THR A 221 5.21 -5.34 7.10
C THR A 221 4.83 -4.66 8.41
N THR A 222 4.63 -3.37 8.36
CA THR A 222 4.33 -2.53 9.52
C THR A 222 3.23 -1.56 9.17
N ASP A 223 2.35 -1.29 10.13
CA ASP A 223 1.45 -0.15 10.07
C ASP A 223 2.15 1.04 10.75
N PRO A 224 2.60 2.04 9.99
CA PRO A 224 3.35 3.17 10.54
C PRO A 224 2.50 4.09 11.41
N ILE A 225 1.16 3.99 11.36
CA ILE A 225 0.26 4.82 12.16
C ILE A 225 0.07 4.20 13.55
N SER A 226 -0.23 2.90 13.60
CA SER A 226 -0.43 2.20 14.88
C SER A 226 0.86 1.67 15.51
N GLY A 227 1.96 1.59 14.76
CA GLY A 227 3.19 0.94 15.20
C GLY A 227 3.07 -0.58 15.23
N ASN A 228 2.03 -1.15 14.62
CA ASN A 228 1.83 -2.60 14.61
C ASN A 228 2.74 -3.28 13.60
N ILE A 229 3.24 -4.45 13.99
CA ILE A 229 4.04 -5.35 13.16
C ILE A 229 3.12 -6.46 12.65
N ILE A 230 3.03 -6.62 11.34
CA ILE A 230 2.19 -7.64 10.70
C ILE A 230 3.10 -8.68 10.05
N VAL A 231 2.92 -9.94 10.43
CA VAL A 231 3.74 -11.07 9.99
C VAL A 231 2.88 -12.02 9.15
N GLY A 232 3.30 -12.26 7.92
CA GLY A 232 2.70 -13.28 7.06
C GLY A 232 3.29 -14.66 7.31
N THR A 233 2.47 -15.69 7.14
CA THR A 233 2.83 -17.08 7.41
C THR A 233 2.87 -17.94 6.15
N SER A 234 3.49 -19.10 6.28
CA SER A 234 3.66 -20.09 5.23
C SER A 234 2.37 -20.78 4.81
N ARG A 235 2.47 -21.49 3.67
CA ARG A 235 1.40 -22.11 2.87
C ARG A 235 0.28 -22.83 3.62
N LYS A 236 0.61 -23.47 4.74
CA LYS A 236 -0.31 -24.37 5.45
C LYS A 236 -1.11 -23.69 6.54
N ILE A 237 -0.82 -22.42 6.83
CA ILE A 237 -1.39 -21.72 7.97
C ILE A 237 -2.46 -20.73 7.50
N GLY A 238 -2.15 -19.93 6.48
CA GLY A 238 -3.08 -18.93 5.97
C GLY A 238 -3.46 -17.88 7.03
N LEU A 239 -2.56 -17.57 7.97
CA LEU A 239 -2.78 -16.55 9.00
C LEU A 239 -1.81 -15.38 8.83
N LEU A 240 -2.26 -14.22 9.30
CA LEU A 240 -1.43 -13.05 9.60
C LEU A 240 -1.37 -12.88 11.11
N PHE A 241 -0.19 -12.69 11.67
CA PHE A 241 -0.03 -12.36 13.09
C PHE A 241 0.29 -10.89 13.25
N THR A 242 -0.37 -10.23 14.19
CA THR A 242 -0.14 -8.82 14.52
C THR A 242 0.47 -8.70 15.90
N PHE A 243 1.49 -7.86 16.02
CA PHE A 243 2.22 -7.57 17.27
C PHE A 243 2.36 -6.07 17.46
N ASP A 244 2.56 -5.62 18.70
CA ASP A 244 2.97 -4.24 19.00
C ASP A 244 4.50 -4.07 18.84
N GLU A 245 5.00 -2.85 19.05
CA GLU A 245 6.44 -2.54 19.00
C GLU A 245 7.27 -3.27 20.07
N ASP A 246 6.63 -3.68 21.17
CA ASP A 246 7.26 -4.40 22.27
C ASP A 246 7.22 -5.93 22.07
N LEU A 247 6.79 -6.38 20.88
CA LEU A 247 6.68 -7.78 20.46
C LEU A 247 5.60 -8.58 21.20
N ASN A 248 4.62 -7.92 21.81
CA ASN A 248 3.45 -8.58 22.38
C ASN A 248 2.49 -8.96 21.26
N PHE A 249 1.97 -10.18 21.33
CA PHE A 249 0.96 -10.65 20.39
C PHE A 249 -0.35 -9.90 20.61
N ILE A 250 -0.88 -9.30 19.54
CA ILE A 250 -2.17 -8.62 19.54
C ILE A 250 -3.25 -9.58 19.07
N ARG A 251 -3.07 -10.20 17.89
CA ARG A 251 -4.07 -11.08 17.28
C ARG A 251 -3.55 -11.89 16.10
N ALA A 252 -4.36 -12.85 15.68
CA ALA A 252 -4.25 -13.56 14.42
C ALA A 252 -5.45 -13.23 13.52
N LEU A 253 -5.20 -13.06 12.22
CA LEU A 253 -6.23 -12.87 11.19
C LEU A 253 -6.12 -13.97 10.16
N LYS A 254 -7.24 -14.57 9.78
CA LYS A 254 -7.28 -15.62 8.75
C LYS A 254 -7.41 -15.01 7.36
N LEU A 255 -6.55 -15.46 6.45
CA LEU A 255 -6.57 -15.10 5.03
C LEU A 255 -7.68 -15.85 4.29
N PRO A 256 -8.24 -15.27 3.21
CA PRO A 256 -9.21 -15.97 2.37
C PRO A 256 -8.56 -17.19 1.72
N GLU A 257 -9.32 -18.27 1.51
CA GLU A 257 -8.80 -19.55 1.00
C GLU A 257 -8.12 -19.47 -0.38
N VAL A 258 -8.45 -18.44 -1.17
CA VAL A 258 -7.80 -18.18 -2.46
C VAL A 258 -6.33 -17.76 -2.31
N ILE A 259 -5.94 -17.24 -1.13
CA ILE A 259 -4.58 -16.83 -0.81
C ILE A 259 -3.84 -18.00 -0.18
N LYS A 260 -2.96 -18.62 -0.95
CA LYS A 260 -2.25 -19.84 -0.55
C LYS A 260 -0.92 -19.56 0.10
N TRP A 261 -0.16 -18.56 -0.37
CA TRP A 261 1.17 -18.30 0.17
C TRP A 261 1.56 -16.83 0.18
N SER A 262 1.48 -16.17 1.34
CA SER A 262 2.02 -14.81 1.52
C SER A 262 3.56 -14.81 1.41
N ARG A 263 4.10 -14.44 0.24
CA ARG A 263 5.54 -14.36 0.00
C ARG A 263 6.13 -13.02 0.43
N ASP A 264 5.39 -11.96 0.18
CA ASP A 264 5.69 -10.59 0.60
C ASP A 264 4.37 -9.85 0.83
N ILE A 265 4.36 -8.87 1.74
CA ILE A 265 3.16 -8.13 2.13
C ILE A 265 3.48 -6.65 2.32
N LEU A 266 2.50 -5.79 2.02
CA LEU A 266 2.60 -4.35 2.20
C LEU A 266 1.32 -3.81 2.83
N TYR A 267 1.45 -3.13 3.96
CA TYR A 267 0.37 -2.33 4.51
C TYR A 267 0.28 -0.99 3.76
N HIS A 268 -0.91 -0.68 3.25
CA HIS A 268 -1.19 0.53 2.49
C HIS A 268 -2.60 1.03 2.85
N GLU A 269 -2.67 2.12 3.62
CA GLU A 269 -3.92 2.88 3.87
C GLU A 269 -5.11 2.02 4.35
N GLY A 270 -4.89 1.16 5.35
CA GLY A 270 -5.93 0.26 5.87
C GLY A 270 -6.14 -1.03 5.08
N VAL A 271 -5.49 -1.15 3.92
CA VAL A 271 -5.48 -2.34 3.07
C VAL A 271 -4.16 -3.07 3.21
N LEU A 272 -4.19 -4.40 3.15
CA LEU A 272 -2.99 -5.22 3.02
C LEU A 272 -2.90 -5.76 1.60
N LEU A 273 -1.80 -5.43 0.93
CA LEU A 273 -1.45 -5.97 -0.37
C LEU A 273 -0.56 -7.20 -0.17
N ILE A 274 -0.91 -8.31 -0.80
CA ILE A 274 -0.28 -9.62 -0.58
C ILE A 274 0.21 -10.17 -1.91
N CYS A 275 1.51 -10.49 -1.98
CA CYS A 275 2.09 -11.27 -3.07
C CYS A 275 1.87 -12.77 -2.79
N ASP A 276 0.92 -13.39 -3.50
CA ASP A 276 0.71 -14.84 -3.45
C ASP A 276 1.48 -15.55 -4.57
N THR A 277 2.66 -16.06 -4.21
CA THR A 277 3.52 -16.78 -5.16
C THR A 277 2.91 -18.11 -5.60
N GLU A 278 2.13 -18.79 -4.77
CA GLU A 278 1.58 -20.10 -5.11
C GLU A 278 0.37 -20.00 -6.04
N SER A 279 -0.53 -19.05 -5.77
CA SER A 279 -1.65 -18.75 -6.69
C SER A 279 -1.21 -17.93 -7.89
N ARG A 280 0.00 -17.37 -7.87
CA ARG A 280 0.55 -16.51 -8.94
C ARG A 280 -0.29 -15.25 -9.13
N CYS A 281 -0.76 -14.69 -8.03
CA CYS A 281 -1.66 -13.55 -7.97
C CYS A 281 -1.20 -12.58 -6.89
N ALA A 282 -1.47 -11.29 -7.06
CA ALA A 282 -1.35 -10.32 -5.98
C ALA A 282 -2.78 -9.90 -5.58
N TYR A 283 -3.03 -9.78 -4.28
CA TYR A 283 -4.37 -9.49 -3.76
C TYR A 283 -4.36 -8.30 -2.83
N ALA A 284 -5.47 -7.59 -2.76
CA ALA A 284 -5.78 -6.60 -1.74
C ALA A 284 -6.81 -7.19 -0.77
N VAL A 285 -6.55 -7.09 0.53
CA VAL A 285 -7.46 -7.52 1.59
C VAL A 285 -7.68 -6.43 2.63
N THR A 286 -8.84 -6.43 3.29
CA THR A 286 -9.12 -5.50 4.39
C THR A 286 -8.31 -5.85 5.64
N ILE A 287 -7.90 -4.84 6.42
CA ILE A 287 -7.49 -5.02 7.81
C ILE A 287 -8.52 -4.32 8.70
N ASP A 288 -9.64 -5.00 8.93
CA ASP A 288 -10.61 -4.58 9.94
C ASP A 288 -10.19 -5.12 11.30
N ILE A 289 -9.99 -4.21 12.25
CA ILE A 289 -9.52 -4.58 13.58
C ILE A 289 -10.56 -5.32 14.43
N SER A 290 -11.83 -5.26 14.04
CA SER A 290 -12.95 -5.90 14.74
C SER A 290 -13.20 -7.34 14.28
N LYS A 291 -12.62 -7.76 13.15
CA LYS A 291 -12.84 -9.08 12.54
C LYS A 291 -11.69 -10.04 12.81
N THR A 292 -11.97 -11.34 12.72
CA THR A 292 -10.98 -12.43 12.83
C THR A 292 -10.54 -12.99 11.48
N GLU A 293 -11.28 -12.68 10.42
CA GLU A 293 -10.97 -13.05 9.04
C GLU A 293 -10.84 -11.77 8.22
N VAL A 294 -9.87 -11.73 7.32
CA VAL A 294 -9.73 -10.63 6.36
C VAL A 294 -10.62 -10.89 5.15
N GLU A 295 -11.14 -9.81 4.55
CA GLU A 295 -11.97 -9.91 3.36
C GLU A 295 -11.15 -9.57 2.12
N LEU A 296 -11.31 -10.38 1.07
CA LEU A 296 -10.72 -10.08 -0.24
C LEU A 296 -11.45 -8.89 -0.86
N LEU A 297 -10.70 -7.85 -1.21
CA LEU A 297 -11.22 -6.70 -1.95
C LEU A 297 -11.14 -6.95 -3.45
N TYR A 298 -9.92 -7.17 -3.96
CA TYR A 298 -9.67 -7.41 -5.39
C TYR A 298 -8.34 -8.14 -5.62
N GLU A 299 -8.22 -8.72 -6.81
CA GLU A 299 -6.95 -9.19 -7.38
C GLU A 299 -6.33 -8.04 -8.18
N LEU A 300 -5.04 -7.78 -7.99
CA LEU A 300 -4.33 -6.75 -8.74
C LEU A 300 -4.08 -7.23 -10.18
N PRO A 301 -4.18 -6.34 -11.18
CA PRO A 301 -3.94 -6.71 -12.57
C PRO A 301 -2.55 -7.32 -12.76
N LYS A 302 -2.51 -8.47 -13.45
CA LYS A 302 -1.24 -9.12 -13.78
C LYS A 302 -0.57 -8.44 -14.98
N PRO A 303 0.76 -8.42 -15.03
CA PRO A 303 1.45 -8.04 -16.25
C PRO A 303 1.18 -9.07 -17.35
N ASP A 304 0.56 -8.62 -18.44
CA ASP A 304 0.38 -9.42 -19.65
C ASP A 304 1.48 -9.08 -20.65
N ILE A 305 2.64 -9.71 -20.47
CA ILE A 305 3.82 -9.47 -21.31
C ILE A 305 4.44 -10.82 -21.71
N ASP A 306 4.76 -10.93 -23.00
CA ASP A 306 5.41 -12.07 -23.64
C ASP A 306 4.67 -13.42 -23.52
N GLY A 307 3.39 -13.42 -23.12
CA GLY A 307 2.61 -14.63 -22.88
C GLY A 307 3.14 -15.52 -21.76
N LEU A 308 3.98 -14.97 -20.88
CA LEU A 308 4.62 -15.69 -19.79
C LEU A 308 3.75 -15.72 -18.53
N THR A 309 3.95 -16.75 -17.71
CA THR A 309 3.27 -16.85 -16.42
C THR A 309 4.11 -16.18 -15.33
N TRP A 310 3.75 -14.94 -15.02
CA TRP A 310 4.37 -14.16 -13.96
C TRP A 310 3.74 -14.45 -12.60
N TYR A 311 4.57 -14.51 -11.55
CA TYR A 311 4.11 -14.58 -10.15
C TYR A 311 4.74 -13.45 -9.33
N PRO A 312 3.99 -12.86 -8.39
CA PRO A 312 4.48 -11.73 -7.62
C PRO A 312 5.42 -12.21 -6.53
N TRP A 313 6.42 -11.38 -6.21
CA TRP A 313 7.57 -11.82 -5.45
C TRP A 313 8.06 -10.84 -4.39
N SER A 314 7.98 -9.54 -4.66
CA SER A 314 8.23 -8.51 -3.67
C SER A 314 7.38 -7.28 -3.94
N ILE A 315 6.97 -6.56 -2.91
CA ILE A 315 6.08 -5.40 -3.01
C ILE A 315 6.59 -4.25 -2.16
N CYS A 316 6.50 -3.03 -2.67
CA CYS A 316 6.76 -1.80 -1.92
C CYS A 316 5.90 -0.66 -2.45
N LYS A 317 5.92 0.49 -1.78
CA LYS A 317 5.31 1.72 -2.26
C LYS A 317 6.24 2.91 -2.11
N ASP A 318 6.00 3.93 -2.91
CA ASP A 318 6.60 5.25 -2.71
C ASP A 318 5.76 6.11 -1.75
N ARG A 319 6.25 7.32 -1.46
CA ARG A 319 5.56 8.29 -0.60
C ARG A 319 4.32 8.91 -1.24
N ALA A 320 4.23 8.89 -2.58
CA ALA A 320 3.05 9.33 -3.30
C ALA A 320 1.94 8.26 -3.33
N GLY A 321 2.24 7.06 -2.81
CA GLY A 321 1.30 5.96 -2.66
C GLY A 321 1.35 4.93 -3.79
N PHE A 322 2.10 5.17 -4.88
CA PHE A 322 2.17 4.20 -5.98
C PHE A 322 2.78 2.90 -5.51
N VAL A 323 2.18 1.80 -5.94
CA VAL A 323 2.58 0.45 -5.56
C VAL A 323 3.48 -0.14 -6.63
N TYR A 324 4.57 -0.78 -6.21
CA TYR A 324 5.52 -1.45 -7.10
C TYR A 324 5.60 -2.92 -6.74
N ILE A 325 5.39 -3.80 -7.73
CA ILE A 325 5.52 -5.24 -7.55
C ILE A 325 6.60 -5.79 -8.45
N LEU A 326 7.52 -6.55 -7.84
CA LEU A 326 8.49 -7.37 -8.54
C LEU A 326 7.81 -8.69 -8.90
N TRP A 327 7.67 -8.94 -10.19
CA TRP A 327 7.19 -10.21 -10.71
C TRP A 327 8.36 -11.06 -11.19
N SER A 328 8.13 -12.37 -11.16
CA SER A 328 9.10 -13.38 -11.52
C SER A 328 8.51 -14.35 -12.52
N GLU A 329 9.37 -14.85 -13.39
CA GLU A 329 9.11 -16.05 -14.15
C GLU A 329 10.34 -16.97 -14.06
N GLU A 330 10.08 -18.25 -13.82
CA GLU A 330 11.10 -19.29 -13.72
C GLU A 330 10.99 -20.20 -14.95
N GLN A 331 11.90 -20.04 -15.90
CA GLN A 331 12.04 -20.89 -17.08
C GLN A 331 13.32 -21.72 -16.97
N GLY A 332 13.21 -22.92 -16.38
CA GLY A 332 14.35 -23.81 -16.21
C GLY A 332 15.45 -23.19 -15.33
N SER A 333 16.63 -22.90 -15.90
CA SER A 333 17.75 -22.29 -15.19
C SER A 333 17.78 -20.75 -15.27
N THR A 334 16.92 -20.15 -16.09
CA THR A 334 16.81 -18.71 -16.24
C THR A 334 15.63 -18.17 -15.44
N THR A 335 15.87 -17.13 -14.65
CA THR A 335 14.82 -16.40 -13.95
C THR A 335 14.71 -15.03 -14.58
N LYS A 336 13.53 -14.71 -15.12
CA LYS A 336 13.22 -13.37 -15.62
C LYS A 336 12.50 -12.58 -14.54
N ARG A 337 12.69 -11.27 -14.56
CA ARG A 337 12.15 -10.35 -13.56
C ARG A 337 11.66 -9.07 -14.23
N ILE A 338 10.50 -8.61 -13.78
CA ILE A 338 9.90 -7.35 -14.21
C ILE A 338 9.37 -6.62 -12.99
N ILE A 339 9.36 -5.29 -13.07
CA ILE A 339 8.73 -4.42 -12.09
C ILE A 339 7.51 -3.83 -12.74
N THR A 340 6.37 -3.98 -12.09
CA THR A 340 5.16 -3.26 -12.47
C THR A 340 4.91 -2.15 -11.47
N GLN A 341 4.42 -1.02 -11.97
CA GLN A 341 3.91 0.07 -11.16
C GLN A 341 2.39 0.09 -11.29
N TYR A 342 1.72 0.25 -10.15
CA TYR A 342 0.29 0.42 -10.06
C TYR A 342 -0.05 1.81 -9.53
N SER A 343 -1.28 2.26 -9.80
CA SER A 343 -1.92 3.39 -9.14
C SER A 343 -1.83 3.29 -7.61
N GLN A 344 -2.11 4.39 -6.92
CA GLN A 344 -2.06 4.45 -5.46
C GLN A 344 -2.94 3.38 -4.81
N ASP A 345 -4.14 3.19 -5.35
CA ASP A 345 -5.08 2.14 -4.92
C ASP A 345 -4.71 0.73 -5.42
N GLY A 346 -3.65 0.55 -6.21
CA GLY A 346 -3.23 -0.74 -6.74
C GLY A 346 -4.13 -1.34 -7.82
N GLN A 347 -5.23 -0.69 -8.19
CA GLN A 347 -6.24 -1.27 -9.09
C GLN A 347 -5.87 -1.14 -10.58
N GLN A 348 -5.04 -0.16 -10.93
CA GLN A 348 -4.61 0.07 -12.31
C GLN A 348 -3.12 -0.23 -12.46
N LEU A 349 -2.75 -1.14 -13.37
CA LEU A 349 -1.37 -1.30 -13.80
C LEU A 349 -1.01 -0.16 -14.77
N LEU A 350 -0.02 0.65 -14.38
CA LEU A 350 0.37 1.86 -15.12
C LEU A 350 1.52 1.62 -16.08
N THR A 351 2.56 0.91 -15.63
CA THR A 351 3.72 0.59 -16.46
C THR A 351 4.38 -0.70 -16.02
N THR A 352 5.16 -1.29 -16.93
CA THR A 352 5.98 -2.47 -16.67
C THR A 352 7.37 -2.26 -17.23
N LYS A 353 8.38 -2.59 -16.42
CA LYS A 353 9.78 -2.45 -16.73
C LYS A 353 10.50 -3.78 -16.57
N ARG A 354 11.31 -4.17 -17.54
CA ARG A 354 12.23 -5.32 -17.38
C ARG A 354 13.39 -4.95 -16.48
N THR A 355 13.79 -5.88 -15.61
CA THR A 355 14.98 -5.69 -14.78
C THR A 355 16.13 -6.55 -15.26
N GLU A 356 17.34 -6.15 -14.90
CA GLU A 356 18.54 -6.95 -15.07
C GLU A 356 18.61 -8.04 -13.99
N ASP A 357 18.91 -9.27 -14.41
CA ASP A 357 19.35 -10.40 -13.60
C ASP A 357 18.52 -10.71 -12.32
N ARG A 358 19.04 -11.57 -11.45
CA ARG A 358 18.41 -12.19 -10.25
C ARG A 358 18.06 -11.22 -9.11
N VAL A 359 17.31 -10.17 -9.41
CA VAL A 359 16.71 -9.29 -8.40
C VAL A 359 15.70 -10.04 -7.53
N ARG A 360 15.62 -9.67 -6.26
CA ARG A 360 14.94 -10.44 -5.22
C ARG A 360 13.98 -9.62 -4.38
N CYS A 361 14.33 -8.39 -4.03
CA CYS A 361 13.59 -7.53 -3.11
C CYS A 361 13.63 -6.09 -3.60
N MET A 362 12.62 -5.29 -3.20
CA MET A 362 12.55 -3.87 -3.54
C MET A 362 12.15 -3.03 -2.36
N THR A 363 12.57 -1.76 -2.38
CA THR A 363 12.09 -0.71 -1.47
C THR A 363 12.29 0.65 -2.13
N THR A 364 11.82 1.73 -1.53
CA THR A 364 12.15 3.08 -1.96
C THR A 364 13.17 3.73 -1.03
N LEU A 365 13.90 4.73 -1.53
CA LEU A 365 14.88 5.49 -0.76
C LEU A 365 14.75 6.97 -1.07
N MET A 366 14.62 7.79 -0.03
CA MET A 366 14.73 9.24 -0.19
C MET A 366 16.19 9.67 -0.37
N THR A 367 16.45 10.34 -1.48
CA THR A 367 17.75 10.95 -1.78
C THR A 367 17.64 12.48 -1.84
N LYS A 368 18.76 13.16 -2.10
CA LYS A 368 18.75 14.61 -2.33
C LYS A 368 18.04 15.00 -3.63
N GLU A 369 17.95 14.06 -4.58
CA GLU A 369 17.37 14.26 -5.91
C GLU A 369 15.91 13.80 -5.98
N GLY A 370 15.33 13.40 -4.86
CA GLY A 370 13.98 12.83 -4.79
C GLY A 370 13.98 11.37 -4.34
N GLU A 371 12.79 10.79 -4.34
CA GLU A 371 12.60 9.37 -4.03
C GLU A 371 13.09 8.50 -5.18
N LYS A 372 13.75 7.39 -4.84
CA LYS A 372 14.31 6.43 -5.80
C LYS A 372 13.80 5.04 -5.47
N LEU A 373 13.57 4.22 -6.49
CA LEU A 373 13.27 2.80 -6.32
C LEU A 373 14.58 2.01 -6.25
N LEU A 374 14.77 1.26 -5.18
CA LEU A 374 15.90 0.37 -4.97
C LEU A 374 15.49 -1.07 -5.25
N VAL A 375 16.30 -1.76 -6.04
CA VAL A 375 16.07 -3.15 -6.43
C VAL A 375 17.31 -3.97 -6.12
N ALA A 376 17.20 -4.90 -5.17
CA ALA A 376 18.34 -5.63 -4.63
C ALA A 376 18.43 -7.06 -5.19
N THR A 377 19.64 -7.52 -5.48
CA THR A 377 19.94 -8.91 -5.85
C THR A 377 20.15 -9.79 -4.63
N SER A 378 19.75 -11.06 -4.68
CA SER A 378 19.88 -11.96 -3.52
C SER A 378 21.33 -12.33 -3.20
N TRP A 379 22.14 -12.61 -4.21
CA TRP A 379 23.47 -13.21 -4.03
C TRP A 379 24.62 -12.20 -4.07
N SER A 380 24.51 -11.16 -4.90
CA SER A 380 25.61 -10.20 -5.07
C SER A 380 25.52 -9.02 -4.10
N GLY A 381 24.37 -8.81 -3.47
CA GLY A 381 24.14 -7.65 -2.60
C GLY A 381 24.02 -6.32 -3.35
N LYS A 382 24.19 -6.32 -4.68
CA LYS A 382 24.00 -5.13 -5.52
C LYS A 382 22.56 -4.63 -5.45
N MET A 383 22.43 -3.31 -5.34
CA MET A 383 21.18 -2.57 -5.34
C MET A 383 21.19 -1.58 -6.51
N PHE A 384 20.26 -1.77 -7.44
CA PHE A 384 20.05 -0.88 -8.57
C PHE A 384 19.09 0.24 -8.15
N CYS A 385 19.50 1.48 -8.38
CA CYS A 385 18.70 2.67 -8.09
C CYS A 385 18.07 3.19 -9.37
N TYR A 386 16.74 3.33 -9.36
CA TYR A 386 15.96 3.93 -10.43
C TYR A 386 15.31 5.22 -9.93
N GLY A 387 15.28 6.24 -10.78
CA GLY A 387 14.55 7.47 -10.52
C GLY A 387 13.05 7.24 -10.51
N LEU A 388 12.34 7.87 -9.58
CA LEU A 388 10.89 8.00 -9.61
C LEU A 388 10.58 9.44 -10.05
N VAL A 389 10.32 9.62 -11.34
CA VAL A 389 10.12 10.96 -11.94
C VAL A 389 8.63 11.25 -11.97
N SER A 390 8.18 12.22 -11.17
CA SER A 390 6.83 12.77 -11.35
C SER A 390 6.83 13.69 -12.56
N ILE A 391 6.11 13.31 -13.61
CA ILE A 391 5.81 14.23 -14.70
C ILE A 391 4.58 15.02 -14.27
N SER A 392 4.78 16.09 -13.52
CA SER A 392 3.81 17.19 -13.52
C SER A 392 3.77 17.67 -14.97
N GLN A 393 2.62 17.56 -15.64
CA GLN A 393 2.45 17.94 -17.04
C GLN A 393 3.05 19.33 -17.31
N CYS A 394 4.23 19.37 -17.94
CA CYS A 394 4.69 20.53 -18.67
C CYS A 394 3.85 20.63 -19.95
N PHE A 395 2.69 21.26 -19.85
CA PHE A 395 2.02 21.86 -21.00
C PHE A 395 1.85 23.35 -20.75
N LEU A 396 2.91 24.10 -21.03
CA LEU A 396 2.83 25.51 -21.41
C LEU A 396 3.93 25.77 -22.44
N VAL A 397 3.60 25.57 -23.73
CA VAL A 397 4.01 26.45 -24.83
C VAL A 397 2.85 26.56 -25.80
#